data_AF-A0A7V9UYQ3-F1
#
_entry.id   AF-A0A7V9UYQ3-F1
#
_cell.length_a   1.000
_cell.length_b   1.000
_cell.length_c   1.000
_cell.angle_alpha   90.00
_cell.angle_beta   90.00
_cell.angle_gamma   90.00
#
_symmetry.space_group_name_H-M   'P 1'
#
loop_
_entity.id
_entity.type
_entity.pdbx_description
1 polymer ?
#
loop_
_entity_poly.entity_id
_entity_poly.type
_entity_poly.pdbx_seq_one_letter_code
_entity_poly.pdbx_strand_id
1 'polypeptide(L)'
;DVAVAATWTHGELITGTGAHLNPYAPIVDPETGQVDLPPHAAISYAACAAEVEVDDETGDVRVTRLVQCFDVGTAINPTLVEGQIEGGAMQGLGLGVLENCYPYYPSVENRGGQFGSYLAPGMEDLPQVDTLIIENPSAGGPYGAKGIGEMANNPQPPAIAAAVYDAIGVWITELPITPERVLRALEAKAEPRRSGKTVIFDEELSVNAVSGGGMRFEVPT
;
A
#
# COMPACT_ATOMS: atom_id res chain seq x y z
N ASP A 1 -0.44 -27.97 -36.68
CA ASP A 1 -1.14 -28.54 -37.85
C ASP A 1 -1.85 -27.56 -38.77
N VAL A 2 -2.80 -26.73 -38.31
CA VAL A 2 -3.60 -25.86 -39.22
C VAL A 2 -2.76 -24.84 -40.02
N ALA A 3 -1.80 -24.15 -39.38
CA ALA A 3 -0.94 -23.17 -40.05
C ALA A 3 0.00 -23.79 -41.09
N VAL A 4 0.50 -25.00 -40.82
CA VAL A 4 1.35 -25.76 -41.76
C VAL A 4 0.51 -26.26 -42.93
N ALA A 5 -0.69 -26.76 -42.67
CA ALA A 5 -1.63 -27.21 -43.71
C ALA A 5 -2.04 -26.07 -44.65
N ALA A 6 -2.30 -24.87 -44.13
CA ALA A 6 -2.61 -23.69 -44.94
C ALA A 6 -1.45 -23.29 -45.87
N THR A 7 -0.23 -23.30 -45.33
CA THR A 7 0.97 -22.97 -46.10
C THR A 7 1.22 -23.99 -47.22
N TRP A 8 1.08 -25.27 -46.93
CA TRP A 8 1.41 -26.34 -47.88
C TRP A 8 0.28 -26.66 -48.88
N THR A 9 -0.97 -26.51 -48.46
CA THR A 9 -2.15 -26.90 -49.27
C THR A 9 -2.72 -25.72 -50.05
N HIS A 10 -2.70 -24.51 -49.47
CA HIS A 10 -3.32 -23.33 -50.06
C HIS A 10 -2.29 -22.29 -50.54
N GLY A 11 -1.00 -22.45 -50.22
CA GLY A 11 0.03 -21.47 -50.56
C GLY A 11 -0.10 -20.14 -49.80
N GLU A 12 -0.89 -20.12 -48.72
CA GLU A 12 -1.20 -18.94 -47.93
C GLU A 12 -0.52 -18.99 -46.56
N LEU A 13 0.06 -17.87 -46.13
CA LEU A 13 0.62 -17.72 -44.80
C LEU A 13 -0.45 -17.21 -43.83
N ILE A 14 -0.72 -17.98 -42.78
CA ILE A 14 -1.54 -17.49 -41.67
C ILE A 14 -0.66 -16.59 -40.80
N THR A 15 -0.77 -15.28 -41.01
CA THR A 15 -0.09 -14.26 -40.20
C THR A 15 -1.11 -13.29 -39.62
N GLY A 16 -0.79 -12.71 -38.46
CA GLY A 16 -1.65 -11.73 -37.80
C GLY A 16 -0.81 -10.74 -37.00
N THR A 17 -1.22 -9.47 -37.02
CA THR A 17 -0.62 -8.39 -36.24
C THR A 17 -1.73 -7.68 -35.46
N GLY A 18 -1.43 -7.25 -34.24
CA GLY A 18 -2.38 -6.54 -33.38
C GLY A 18 -1.64 -5.54 -32.51
N ALA A 19 -2.29 -4.40 -32.25
CA ALA A 19 -1.80 -3.37 -31.36
C ALA A 19 -2.98 -2.82 -30.54
N HIS A 20 -2.73 -2.54 -29.27
CA HIS A 20 -3.66 -1.86 -28.38
C HIS A 20 -2.96 -0.66 -27.77
N LEU A 21 -3.61 0.50 -27.81
CA LEU A 21 -3.10 1.74 -27.22
C LEU A 21 -4.26 2.43 -26.50
N ASN A 22 -4.08 2.67 -25.21
CA ASN A 22 -4.99 3.57 -24.50
C ASN A 22 -4.66 5.02 -24.88
N PRO A 23 -5.66 5.86 -25.17
CA PRO A 23 -5.41 7.27 -25.46
C PRO A 23 -4.72 7.91 -24.26
N TYR A 24 -3.68 8.70 -24.54
CA TYR A 24 -3.03 9.50 -23.52
C TYR A 24 -3.99 10.59 -23.05
N ALA A 25 -4.15 10.76 -21.73
CA ALA A 25 -4.93 11.83 -21.13
C ALA A 25 -4.03 13.05 -20.87
N PRO A 26 -3.98 14.05 -21.77
CA PRO A 26 -3.17 15.23 -21.55
C PRO A 26 -3.74 16.06 -20.39
N ILE A 27 -2.84 16.61 -19.57
CA ILE A 27 -3.22 17.65 -18.61
C ILE A 27 -3.60 18.90 -19.40
N VAL A 28 -4.88 19.24 -19.36
CA VAL A 28 -5.49 20.40 -20.02
C VAL A 28 -5.20 21.67 -19.22
N ASP A 29 -5.22 21.57 -17.90
CA ASP A 29 -4.92 22.67 -16.98
C ASP A 29 -3.84 22.23 -15.97
N PRO A 30 -2.61 22.75 -16.09
CA PRO A 30 -1.51 22.43 -15.18
C PRO A 30 -1.73 22.86 -13.73
N GLU A 31 -2.57 23.88 -13.46
CA GLU A 31 -2.80 24.36 -12.10
C GLU A 31 -3.77 23.45 -11.34
N THR A 32 -4.78 22.91 -12.03
CA THR A 32 -5.79 22.04 -11.42
C THR A 32 -5.52 20.54 -11.64
N GLY A 33 -4.64 20.19 -12.58
CA GLY A 33 -4.41 18.81 -13.01
C GLY A 33 -5.56 18.24 -13.85
N GLN A 34 -6.47 19.08 -14.35
CA GLN A 34 -7.63 18.64 -15.12
C GLN A 34 -7.20 17.94 -16.42
N VAL A 35 -7.86 16.82 -16.73
CA VAL A 35 -7.72 16.07 -17.98
C VAL A 35 -9.08 16.03 -18.70
N ASP A 36 -9.06 15.89 -20.03
CA ASP A 36 -10.26 15.82 -20.89
C ASP A 36 -10.81 14.39 -21.05
N LEU A 37 -10.03 13.38 -20.71
CA LEU A 37 -10.42 11.98 -20.68
C LEU A 37 -9.90 11.25 -19.43
N PRO A 38 -10.53 10.15 -19.01
CA PRO A 38 -10.08 9.39 -17.84
C PRO A 38 -8.61 8.93 -18.00
N PRO A 39 -7.73 9.24 -17.03
CA PRO A 39 -6.30 8.92 -17.14
C PRO A 39 -5.97 7.45 -16.85
N HIS A 40 -6.97 6.64 -16.55
CA HIS A 40 -6.84 5.23 -16.18
C HIS A 40 -7.62 4.34 -17.15
N ALA A 41 -7.04 3.19 -17.50
CA ALA A 41 -7.70 2.20 -18.35
C ALA A 41 -8.77 1.39 -17.60
N ALA A 42 -8.56 1.19 -16.30
CA ALA A 42 -9.48 0.57 -15.37
C ALA A 42 -9.13 1.05 -13.95
N ILE A 43 -10.12 1.08 -13.06
CA ILE A 43 -9.89 1.29 -11.63
C ILE A 43 -10.00 -0.05 -10.93
N SER A 44 -8.95 -0.39 -10.20
CA SER A 44 -8.90 -1.51 -9.27
C SER A 44 -9.05 -0.99 -7.84
N TYR A 45 -9.58 -1.83 -6.96
CA TYR A 45 -9.78 -1.51 -5.56
C TYR A 45 -9.12 -2.55 -4.68
N ALA A 46 -8.61 -2.11 -3.54
CA ALA A 46 -8.07 -2.99 -2.51
C ALA A 46 -8.54 -2.54 -1.14
N ALA A 47 -8.69 -3.49 -0.23
CA ALA A 47 -8.86 -3.21 1.18
C ALA A 47 -8.00 -4.20 1.98
N CYS A 48 -7.45 -3.73 3.09
CA CYS A 48 -6.68 -4.56 4.02
C CYS A 48 -7.04 -4.18 5.45
N ALA A 49 -7.17 -5.18 6.29
CA ALA A 49 -7.18 -5.07 7.74
C ALA A 49 -5.95 -5.82 8.26
N ALA A 50 -5.27 -5.22 9.24
CA ALA A 50 -4.11 -5.80 9.89
C ALA A 50 -4.40 -6.09 11.36
N GLU A 51 -3.82 -7.16 11.87
CA GLU A 51 -3.74 -7.47 13.29
C GLU A 51 -2.27 -7.35 13.70
N VAL A 52 -2.02 -6.67 14.83
CA VAL A 52 -0.66 -6.39 15.31
C VAL A 52 -0.55 -6.65 16.81
N GLU A 53 0.62 -7.07 17.24
CA GLU A 53 1.06 -7.05 18.63
C GLU A 53 2.12 -5.94 18.75
N VAL A 54 1.97 -5.07 19.76
CA VAL A 54 2.93 -4.00 20.04
C VAL A 54 3.47 -4.17 21.45
N ASP A 55 4.79 -4.26 21.59
CA ASP A 55 5.48 -4.24 22.87
C ASP A 55 5.69 -2.78 23.28
N ASP A 56 5.09 -2.36 24.40
CA ASP A 56 5.14 -0.99 24.89
C ASP A 56 6.43 -0.64 25.66
N GLU A 57 7.25 -1.64 26.00
CA GLU A 57 8.57 -1.44 26.60
C GLU A 57 9.68 -1.32 25.54
N THR A 58 9.60 -2.09 24.46
CA THR A 58 10.62 -2.10 23.38
C THR A 58 10.22 -1.31 22.15
N GLY A 59 8.92 -1.08 21.94
CA GLY A 59 8.35 -0.49 20.74
C GLY A 59 8.22 -1.47 19.57
N ASP A 60 8.59 -2.74 19.74
CA ASP A 60 8.54 -3.73 18.68
C ASP A 60 7.10 -3.93 18.17
N VAL A 61 6.93 -3.99 16.85
CA VAL A 61 5.64 -4.16 16.20
C VAL A 61 5.67 -5.44 15.38
N ARG A 62 4.89 -6.42 15.83
CA ARG A 62 4.70 -7.68 15.11
C ARG A 62 3.36 -7.68 14.40
N VAL A 63 3.38 -7.79 13.08
CA VAL A 63 2.16 -8.04 12.30
C VAL A 63 1.82 -9.53 12.41
N THR A 64 0.69 -9.86 13.02
CA THR A 64 0.28 -11.27 13.22
C THR A 64 -0.60 -11.77 12.09
N ARG A 65 -1.43 -10.90 11.51
CA ARG A 65 -2.36 -11.26 10.45
C ARG A 65 -2.66 -10.11 9.50
N LEU A 66 -2.82 -10.42 8.22
CA LEU A 66 -3.32 -9.54 7.19
C LEU A 66 -4.54 -10.19 6.54
N VAL A 67 -5.69 -9.50 6.58
CA VAL A 67 -6.90 -9.89 5.86
C VAL A 67 -7.13 -8.88 4.76
N GLN A 68 -7.13 -9.32 3.50
CA GLN A 68 -7.09 -8.41 2.36
C GLN A 68 -7.98 -8.89 1.22
N CYS A 69 -8.51 -7.93 0.46
CA CYS A 69 -9.26 -8.21 -0.75
C CYS A 69 -8.85 -7.29 -1.89
N PHE A 70 -8.84 -7.83 -3.11
CA PHE A 70 -8.42 -7.11 -4.31
C PHE A 70 -9.42 -7.33 -5.45
N ASP A 71 -9.89 -6.24 -6.04
CA ASP A 71 -10.63 -6.24 -7.31
C ASP A 71 -9.64 -6.36 -8.47
N VAL A 72 -9.60 -7.55 -9.07
CA VAL A 72 -8.68 -7.89 -10.16
C VAL A 72 -9.36 -7.91 -11.53
N GLY A 73 -10.62 -7.50 -11.61
CA GLY A 73 -11.43 -7.68 -12.81
C GLY A 73 -11.77 -9.14 -13.05
N THR A 74 -11.06 -9.78 -13.97
CA THR A 74 -11.10 -11.22 -14.23
C THR A 74 -9.71 -11.78 -14.00
N ALA A 75 -9.60 -12.78 -13.13
CA ALA A 75 -8.35 -13.44 -12.82
C ALA A 75 -7.95 -14.36 -13.98
N ILE A 76 -7.18 -13.83 -14.95
CA ILE A 76 -6.70 -14.61 -16.11
C ILE A 76 -5.95 -15.86 -15.65
N ASN A 77 -5.13 -15.73 -14.61
CA ASN A 77 -4.45 -16.83 -13.94
C ASN A 77 -4.53 -16.62 -12.43
N PRO A 78 -5.45 -17.31 -11.73
CA PRO A 78 -5.65 -17.15 -10.29
C PRO A 78 -4.37 -17.39 -9.48
N THR A 79 -3.59 -18.42 -9.79
CA THR A 79 -2.35 -18.74 -9.06
C THR A 79 -1.29 -17.64 -9.17
N LEU A 80 -1.17 -16.99 -10.34
CA LEU A 80 -0.25 -15.86 -10.48
C LEU A 80 -0.76 -14.61 -9.77
N VAL A 81 -2.08 -14.42 -9.72
CA VAL A 81 -2.71 -13.34 -8.95
C VAL A 81 -2.45 -13.53 -7.45
N GLU A 82 -2.65 -14.74 -6.94
CA GLU A 82 -2.34 -15.10 -5.54
C GLU A 82 -0.87 -14.81 -5.22
N GLY A 83 0.07 -15.29 -6.03
CA GLY A 83 1.49 -15.03 -5.80
C GLY A 83 1.88 -13.55 -5.87
N GLN A 84 1.21 -12.75 -6.70
CA GLN A 84 1.41 -11.29 -6.70
C GLN A 84 0.89 -10.64 -5.43
N ILE A 85 -0.27 -11.07 -4.94
CA ILE A 85 -0.87 -10.55 -3.71
C ILE A 85 -0.01 -10.93 -2.49
N GLU A 86 0.49 -12.16 -2.41
CA GLU A 86 1.38 -12.60 -1.34
C GLU A 86 2.71 -11.84 -1.35
N GLY A 87 3.35 -11.72 -2.52
CA GLY A 87 4.59 -10.95 -2.66
C GLY A 87 4.41 -9.47 -2.35
N GLY A 88 3.29 -8.89 -2.78
CA GLY A 88 2.93 -7.51 -2.47
C GLY A 88 2.65 -7.29 -0.98
N ALA A 89 1.99 -8.24 -0.31
CA ALA A 89 1.79 -8.19 1.14
C ALA A 89 3.11 -8.14 1.90
N MET A 90 4.14 -8.88 1.44
CA MET A 90 5.47 -8.81 2.04
C MET A 90 6.13 -7.45 1.81
N GLN A 91 6.10 -6.92 0.59
CA GLN A 91 6.63 -5.57 0.33
C GLN A 91 5.91 -4.49 1.15
N GLY A 92 4.58 -4.61 1.28
CA GLY A 92 3.76 -3.69 2.07
C GLY A 92 4.05 -3.80 3.58
N LEU A 93 4.31 -5.00 4.09
CA LEU A 93 4.78 -5.21 5.46
C LEU A 93 6.16 -4.57 5.67
N GLY A 94 7.07 -4.79 4.73
CA GLY A 94 8.40 -4.18 4.72
C GLY A 94 8.32 -2.67 4.84
N LEU A 95 7.60 -2.02 3.92
CA LEU A 95 7.34 -0.57 3.97
C LEU A 95 6.63 -0.14 5.26
N GLY A 96 5.77 -1.01 5.81
CA GLY A 96 5.01 -0.78 7.03
C GLY A 96 5.89 -0.65 8.27
N VAL A 97 6.84 -1.57 8.49
CA VAL A 97 7.52 -1.74 9.79
C VAL A 97 9.03 -1.97 9.72
N LEU A 98 9.62 -2.35 8.58
CA LEU A 98 11.03 -2.77 8.51
C LEU A 98 11.92 -1.88 7.62
N GLU A 99 11.47 -1.61 6.41
CA GLU A 99 12.29 -1.08 5.32
C GLU A 99 12.49 0.44 5.45
N ASN A 100 13.71 0.85 5.83
CA ASN A 100 14.03 2.27 6.05
C ASN A 100 15.31 2.71 5.31
N CYS A 101 15.18 3.75 4.47
CA CYS A 101 16.31 4.46 3.86
C CYS A 101 16.52 5.88 4.42
N TYR A 102 15.64 6.34 5.31
CA TYR A 102 15.71 7.65 5.97
C TYR A 102 16.72 7.61 7.13
N PRO A 103 17.38 8.73 7.50
CA PRO A 103 17.31 10.09 6.94
C PRO A 103 18.19 10.34 5.71
N TYR A 104 18.90 9.31 5.24
CA TYR A 104 20.03 9.55 4.36
C TYR A 104 19.69 9.48 2.87
N TYR A 105 18.51 8.99 2.48
CA TYR A 105 18.07 9.05 1.08
C TYR A 105 17.99 10.51 0.57
N PRO A 106 18.45 10.83 -0.66
CA PRO A 106 19.02 9.94 -1.69
C PRO A 106 20.56 9.83 -1.64
N SER A 107 21.22 10.26 -0.56
CA SER A 107 22.68 10.17 -0.43
C SER A 107 23.15 8.72 -0.48
N VAL A 108 24.16 8.47 -1.31
CA VAL A 108 24.81 7.17 -1.45
C VAL A 108 25.85 6.90 -0.37
N GLU A 109 26.22 7.91 0.42
CA GLU A 109 27.29 7.80 1.43
C GLU A 109 26.90 6.90 2.61
N ASN A 110 25.61 6.91 2.98
CA ASN A 110 25.06 6.15 4.11
C ASN A 110 24.13 5.02 3.65
N ARG A 111 24.29 4.55 2.40
CA ARG A 111 23.49 3.44 1.90
C ARG A 111 23.89 2.13 2.56
N GLY A 112 22.92 1.26 2.76
CA GLY A 112 23.19 -0.13 3.09
C GLY A 112 24.06 -0.79 2.01
N GLY A 113 25.23 -1.29 2.39
CA GLY A 113 26.18 -1.94 1.47
C GLY A 113 26.04 -3.46 1.40
N GLN A 114 25.17 -4.05 2.23
CA GLN A 114 25.02 -5.49 2.42
C GLN A 114 23.54 -5.85 2.66
N PHE A 115 23.15 -7.08 2.39
CA PHE A 115 21.76 -7.53 2.57
C PHE A 115 21.23 -7.36 4.01
N GLY A 116 22.09 -7.39 5.03
CA GLY A 116 21.68 -7.17 6.42
C GLY A 116 21.56 -5.70 6.85
N SER A 117 21.91 -4.75 5.97
CA SER A 117 21.85 -3.30 6.28
C SER A 117 20.56 -2.62 5.84
N TYR A 118 19.70 -3.35 5.13
CA TYR A 118 18.36 -2.94 4.75
C TYR A 118 17.44 -4.11 5.07
N LEU A 119 16.55 -3.93 6.04
CA LEU A 119 15.73 -5.01 6.58
C LEU A 119 14.54 -5.27 5.66
N ALA A 120 14.76 -6.09 4.63
CA ALA A 120 13.68 -6.69 3.87
C ALA A 120 13.02 -7.80 4.71
N PRO A 121 11.70 -8.00 4.62
CA PRO A 121 11.00 -9.07 5.34
C PRO A 121 11.60 -10.45 5.10
N GLY A 122 11.87 -11.16 6.18
CA GLY A 122 12.31 -12.56 6.21
C GLY A 122 11.19 -13.53 6.53
N MET A 123 11.54 -14.81 6.69
CA MET A 123 10.56 -15.88 7.00
C MET A 123 9.94 -15.75 8.39
N GLU A 124 10.65 -15.13 9.35
CA GLU A 124 10.14 -14.94 10.72
C GLU A 124 9.15 -13.78 10.81
N ASP A 125 9.15 -12.89 9.82
CA ASP A 125 8.26 -11.72 9.74
C ASP A 125 6.90 -12.07 9.10
N LEU A 126 6.72 -13.30 8.60
CA LEU A 126 5.53 -13.73 7.86
C LEU A 126 4.28 -13.74 8.75
N PRO A 127 3.28 -12.87 8.50
CA PRO A 127 1.98 -12.97 9.16
C PRO A 127 1.13 -14.07 8.52
N GLN A 128 0.03 -14.43 9.18
CA GLN A 128 -1.05 -15.13 8.49
C GLN A 128 -1.66 -14.20 7.43
N VAL A 129 -1.70 -14.62 6.17
CA VAL A 129 -2.29 -13.83 5.07
C VAL A 129 -3.56 -14.50 4.56
N ASP A 130 -4.70 -13.85 4.76
CA ASP A 130 -5.98 -14.27 4.19
C ASP A 130 -6.36 -13.33 3.05
N THR A 131 -6.48 -13.89 1.84
CA THR A 131 -6.73 -13.13 0.62
C THR A 131 -8.06 -13.50 0.00
N LEU A 132 -8.87 -12.49 -0.35
CA LEU A 132 -10.06 -12.63 -1.18
C LEU A 132 -9.85 -11.96 -2.54
N ILE A 133 -9.95 -12.75 -3.60
CA ILE A 133 -9.96 -12.24 -4.98
C ILE A 133 -11.39 -11.87 -5.34
N ILE A 134 -11.59 -10.60 -5.70
CA ILE A 134 -12.88 -10.07 -6.15
C ILE A 134 -12.83 -9.97 -7.67
N GLU A 135 -13.73 -10.69 -8.33
CA GLU A 135 -13.89 -10.60 -9.78
C GLU A 135 -15.00 -9.61 -10.14
N ASN A 136 -14.61 -8.46 -10.69
CA ASN A 136 -15.48 -7.38 -11.16
C ASN A 136 -15.02 -6.91 -12.55
N PRO A 137 -15.41 -7.62 -13.63
CA PRO A 137 -14.82 -7.47 -14.96
C PRO A 137 -14.83 -6.02 -15.50
N SER A 138 -13.69 -5.55 -16.01
CA SER A 138 -13.55 -4.25 -16.66
C SER A 138 -13.86 -4.32 -18.15
N ALA A 139 -14.68 -3.40 -18.67
CA ALA A 139 -14.95 -3.30 -20.11
C ALA A 139 -13.69 -2.99 -20.95
N GLY A 140 -12.69 -2.33 -20.36
CA GLY A 140 -11.45 -1.95 -21.05
C GLY A 140 -10.32 -2.99 -20.96
N GLY A 141 -10.51 -4.05 -20.16
CA GLY A 141 -9.49 -5.05 -19.89
C GLY A 141 -9.57 -6.26 -20.83
N PRO A 142 -8.44 -6.90 -21.18
CA PRO A 142 -8.48 -8.16 -21.93
C PRO A 142 -9.22 -9.21 -21.11
N TYR A 143 -10.26 -9.79 -21.69
CA TYR A 143 -11.15 -10.75 -21.01
C TYR A 143 -11.78 -10.22 -19.70
N GLY A 144 -11.83 -8.90 -19.48
CA GLY A 144 -12.33 -8.31 -18.24
C GLY A 144 -11.26 -8.05 -17.17
N ALA A 145 -9.98 -8.37 -17.42
CA ALA A 145 -8.91 -8.27 -16.43
C ALA A 145 -8.52 -6.83 -16.06
N LYS A 146 -8.07 -6.64 -14.82
CA LYS A 146 -7.43 -5.41 -14.34
C LYS A 146 -6.01 -5.70 -13.84
N GLY A 147 -5.16 -4.66 -13.79
CA GLY A 147 -3.80 -4.79 -13.27
C GLY A 147 -3.79 -4.95 -11.74
N ILE A 148 -2.97 -5.87 -11.23
CA ILE A 148 -2.77 -6.14 -9.80
C ILE A 148 -1.36 -5.82 -9.29
N GLY A 149 -0.38 -5.68 -10.19
CA GLY A 149 1.05 -5.65 -9.83
C GLY A 149 1.41 -4.62 -8.75
N GLU A 150 1.15 -3.33 -9.00
CA GLU A 150 1.47 -2.28 -8.03
C GLU A 150 0.49 -2.25 -6.84
N MET A 151 -0.78 -2.62 -7.08
CA MET A 151 -1.82 -2.51 -6.06
C MET A 151 -1.57 -3.44 -4.86
N ALA A 152 -0.87 -4.55 -5.08
CA ALA A 152 -0.69 -5.60 -4.09
C ALA A 152 0.07 -5.19 -2.83
N ASN A 153 0.84 -4.08 -2.82
CA ASN A 153 1.61 -3.60 -1.66
C ASN A 153 1.10 -2.29 -1.04
N ASN A 154 0.08 -1.67 -1.64
CA ASN A 154 -0.46 -0.38 -1.22
C ASN A 154 -1.28 -0.42 0.09
N PRO A 155 -2.16 -1.42 0.32
CA PRO A 155 -3.11 -1.33 1.43
C PRO A 155 -2.53 -1.73 2.79
N GLN A 156 -1.40 -2.44 2.84
CA GLN A 156 -0.83 -2.98 4.08
C GLN A 156 -0.24 -1.90 5.00
N PRO A 157 0.64 -0.97 4.53
CA PRO A 157 1.20 0.06 5.41
C PRO A 157 0.15 0.90 6.16
N PRO A 158 -0.90 1.45 5.52
CA PRO A 158 -1.92 2.19 6.24
C PRO A 158 -2.79 1.31 7.16
N ALA A 159 -3.03 0.05 6.79
CA ALA A 159 -3.76 -0.89 7.65
C ALA A 159 -2.96 -1.21 8.93
N ILE A 160 -1.64 -1.42 8.80
CA ILE A 160 -0.74 -1.62 9.94
C ILE A 160 -0.73 -0.36 10.82
N ALA A 161 -0.63 0.83 10.25
CA ALA A 161 -0.65 2.08 11.02
C ALA A 161 -1.96 2.26 11.82
N ALA A 162 -3.10 1.92 11.22
CA ALA A 162 -4.39 1.95 11.91
C ALA A 162 -4.49 0.90 13.02
N ALA A 163 -3.95 -0.31 12.81
CA ALA A 163 -3.91 -1.37 13.81
C ALA A 163 -2.99 -1.02 14.98
N VAL A 164 -1.83 -0.40 14.71
CA VAL A 164 -0.95 0.12 15.76
C VAL A 164 -1.66 1.22 16.55
N TYR A 165 -2.35 2.15 15.89
CA TYR A 165 -3.16 3.14 16.59
C TYR A 165 -4.22 2.50 17.51
N ASP A 166 -4.91 1.45 17.05
CA ASP A 166 -5.86 0.72 17.88
C ASP A 166 -5.19 0.07 19.10
N ALA A 167 -4.00 -0.52 18.91
CA ALA A 167 -3.24 -1.19 19.97
C ALA A 167 -2.71 -0.24 21.05
N ILE A 168 -2.09 0.88 20.66
CA ILE A 168 -1.38 1.78 21.60
C ILE A 168 -2.06 3.13 21.80
N GLY A 169 -3.11 3.45 21.05
CA GLY A 169 -3.91 4.68 21.16
C GLY A 169 -3.18 5.97 20.79
N VAL A 170 -2.11 5.89 19.98
CA VAL A 170 -1.41 7.04 19.40
C VAL A 170 -1.12 6.83 17.93
N TRP A 171 -1.25 7.90 17.16
CA TRP A 171 -0.97 7.88 15.73
C TRP A 171 0.53 7.98 15.48
N ILE A 172 1.03 7.09 14.64
CA ILE A 172 2.37 7.19 14.04
C ILE A 172 2.15 7.52 12.57
N THR A 173 2.51 8.74 12.19
CA THR A 173 2.23 9.29 10.84
C THR A 173 3.42 9.18 9.90
N GLU A 174 4.48 8.47 10.31
CA GLU A 174 5.68 8.25 9.52
C GLU A 174 5.96 6.76 9.38
N LEU A 175 6.17 6.31 8.14
CA LEU A 175 6.56 4.95 7.82
C LEU A 175 8.07 4.84 7.56
N PRO A 176 8.69 3.68 7.83
CA PRO A 176 8.11 2.55 8.57
C PRO A 176 7.88 2.86 10.06
N ILE A 177 6.96 2.14 10.70
CA ILE A 177 6.68 2.23 12.15
C ILE A 177 7.80 1.48 12.89
N THR A 178 8.95 2.14 13.06
CA THR A 178 10.09 1.55 13.77
C THR A 178 9.87 1.56 15.28
N PRO A 179 10.55 0.68 16.05
CA PRO A 179 10.45 0.67 17.50
C PRO A 179 10.74 2.02 18.15
N GLU A 180 11.72 2.77 17.64
CA GLU A 180 12.04 4.10 18.16
C GLU A 180 10.91 5.11 17.94
N ARG A 181 10.17 4.99 16.82
CA ARG A 181 9.01 5.85 16.54
C ARG A 181 7.85 5.49 17.47
N VAL A 182 7.64 4.21 17.74
CA VAL A 182 6.63 3.73 18.70
C VAL A 182 6.93 4.27 20.09
N LEU A 183 8.15 4.06 20.61
CA LEU A 183 8.54 4.53 21.93
C LEU A 183 8.43 6.05 22.07
N ARG A 184 8.87 6.81 21.06
CA ARG A 184 8.71 8.28 21.06
C ARG A 184 7.24 8.70 21.07
N ALA A 185 6.38 8.00 20.33
CA ALA A 185 4.95 8.28 20.31
C ALA A 185 4.28 7.97 21.66
N LEU A 186 4.68 6.86 22.32
CA LEU A 186 4.22 6.49 23.65
C LEU A 186 4.69 7.48 24.72
N GLU A 187 5.95 7.92 24.65
CA GLU A 187 6.49 8.97 25.52
C GLU A 187 5.74 10.30 25.34
N ALA A 188 5.43 10.68 24.09
CA ALA A 188 4.67 11.89 23.78
C ALA A 188 3.20 11.80 24.22
N LYS A 189 2.59 10.59 24.22
CA LYS A 189 1.25 10.34 24.78
C LYS A 189 1.21 10.59 26.28
N ALA A 190 2.31 10.32 26.97
CA ALA A 190 2.40 10.35 28.41
C ALA A 190 2.69 11.79 28.91
N GLU A 191 1.67 12.56 29.26
CA GLU A 191 1.86 13.83 29.98
C GLU A 191 1.50 13.72 31.48
N PRO A 192 2.18 14.40 32.42
CA PRO A 192 3.59 14.83 32.50
C PRO A 192 4.34 14.12 33.65
N ARG A 193 5.68 14.00 33.58
CA ARG A 193 6.47 13.58 34.76
C ARG A 193 6.43 14.67 35.83
N ARG A 194 5.78 14.37 36.94
CA ARG A 194 5.68 15.24 38.12
C ARG A 194 7.05 15.39 38.80
N SER A 195 7.80 16.44 38.48
CA SER A 195 8.92 16.91 39.30
C SER A 195 8.50 18.16 40.05
N GLY A 196 7.95 18.00 41.25
CA GLY A 196 7.45 19.12 42.05
C GLY A 196 6.14 19.76 41.55
N LYS A 197 5.78 20.90 42.13
CA LYS A 197 4.45 21.53 42.04
C LYS A 197 4.13 22.29 40.73
N THR A 198 4.89 22.10 39.65
CA THR A 198 4.66 22.85 38.41
C THR A 198 4.57 21.91 37.22
N VAL A 199 3.53 22.07 36.40
CA VAL A 199 3.37 21.41 35.09
C VAL A 199 3.72 22.45 34.03
N ILE A 200 4.65 22.12 33.14
CA ILE A 200 5.06 22.96 32.00
C ILE A 200 4.52 22.25 30.75
N PHE A 201 3.75 22.96 29.93
CA PHE A 201 3.34 22.54 28.59
C PHE A 201 4.11 23.37 27.57
N ASP A 202 4.54 22.76 26.47
CA ASP A 202 5.27 23.44 25.39
C ASP A 202 4.28 24.02 24.36
N GLU A 203 4.60 25.18 23.79
CA GLU A 203 3.68 26.11 23.11
C GLU A 203 3.51 25.86 21.59
N GLU A 204 4.11 24.81 21.02
CA GLU A 204 4.17 24.64 19.55
C GLU A 204 3.63 23.29 19.06
N LEU A 205 2.30 23.18 18.92
CA LEU A 205 1.68 22.14 18.10
C LEU A 205 0.65 22.78 17.14
N SER A 206 1.18 23.44 16.12
CA SER A 206 0.40 24.00 15.01
C SER A 206 0.24 22.94 13.91
N VAL A 207 -0.85 22.18 13.97
CA VAL A 207 -1.38 21.46 12.80
C VAL A 207 -2.44 22.35 12.16
N ASN A 208 -2.10 23.02 11.06
CA ASN A 208 -3.09 23.60 10.16
C ASN A 208 -3.79 22.46 9.42
N ALA A 209 -4.76 21.84 10.08
CA ALA A 209 -5.71 20.94 9.44
C ALA A 209 -6.64 21.76 8.55
N VAL A 210 -6.70 21.38 7.29
CA VAL A 210 -7.64 21.91 6.30
C VAL A 210 -9.07 21.56 6.75
N SER A 211 -9.79 22.55 7.27
CA SER A 211 -11.20 22.85 6.90
C SER A 211 -11.74 23.96 7.82
N GLY A 212 -11.51 25.21 7.41
CA GLY A 212 -12.37 26.32 7.81
C GLY A 212 -13.75 26.12 7.18
N GLY A 213 -14.60 25.32 7.81
CA GLY A 213 -15.93 25.02 7.30
C GLY A 213 -16.52 23.79 7.97
N GLY A 214 -16.98 23.93 9.22
CA GLY A 214 -17.65 22.86 9.95
C GLY A 214 -18.90 22.38 9.21
N MET A 215 -18.89 21.13 8.76
CA MET A 215 -20.07 20.44 8.26
C MET A 215 -20.47 19.40 9.30
N ARG A 216 -21.62 19.60 9.94
CA ARG A 216 -22.24 18.66 10.90
C ARG A 216 -23.17 17.73 10.12
N PHE A 217 -22.98 16.42 10.23
CA PHE A 217 -23.95 15.43 9.77
C PHE A 217 -24.89 15.08 10.93
N GLU A 218 -26.18 15.35 10.77
CA GLU A 218 -27.22 14.82 11.65
C GLU A 218 -27.68 13.46 11.11
N VAL A 219 -27.69 12.46 11.99
CA VAL A 219 -28.21 11.12 11.70
C VAL A 219 -29.66 11.07 12.17
N PRO A 220 -30.66 10.90 11.28
CA PRO A 220 -32.05 10.74 11.69
C PRO A 220 -32.24 9.39 12.39
N THR A 221 -33.06 9.39 13.44
CA THR A 221 -33.56 8.17 14.09
C THR A 221 -34.70 7.56 13.30
#